data_AF-M7WL89-F1
#
_entry.id   AF-M7WL89-F1
#
_cell.length_a   1.000
_cell.length_b   1.000
_cell.length_c   1.000
_cell.angle_alpha   90.00
_cell.angle_beta   90.00
_cell.angle_gamma   90.00
#
_symmetry.space_group_name_H-M   'P 1'
#
loop_
_entity.id
_entity.type
_entity.pdbx_description
1 polymer ?
#
loop_
_entity_poly.entity_id
_entity_poly.type
_entity_poly.pdbx_seq_one_letter_code
_entity_poly.pdbx_strand_id
1 'polypeptide(L)'
;MEAASLASVDTVYSADAIEFCPGRPRLFACGTYQVVKGDEENGSGETTTAVEAPDEEGTEAGTSSSPSFTRYGRCLLYQVGSDGQSLEEVQRFDGPAILDMKWSPRPWNGSTTLAIADAKGHVQLHKLDEESNRLSPLQTIDCTDESTLCLSLDWSTRRSATPDPASIVVSLSDGSVCTLGGESAFEVTSSWHAHDFEPWIAAFDCWESSTVWTGGDDLMLKGWDLRQGCDRPTFVNKRTFEGGVTSIQSHQHVENLFAVGSYDSRIRLFDRRKPLVPVTEFDAGGGIWRLKWHPTDPTRLLVAGMHGGFKVVDFDGLALNGGVDADGWLTPGESKQHARFDKHESLAYGVDWSDGGKTEDGKDLIASCSFYDHALHLWAA
;
A
#
# COMPACT_ATOMS: atom_id res chain seq x y z
N MET A 1 -7.85 22.96 -1.26
CA MET A 1 -8.29 23.03 -2.67
C MET A 1 -9.11 21.77 -3.01
N GLU A 2 -10.10 21.84 -3.90
CA GLU A 2 -10.76 20.63 -4.43
C GLU A 2 -10.22 20.36 -5.83
N ALA A 3 -9.63 19.18 -6.04
CA ALA A 3 -9.06 18.79 -7.31
C ALA A 3 -10.15 18.28 -8.26
N ALA A 4 -9.93 18.48 -9.57
CA ALA A 4 -10.80 17.98 -10.61
C ALA A 4 -10.21 16.69 -11.22
N SER A 5 -11.10 15.84 -11.74
CA SER A 5 -10.68 14.67 -12.50
C SER A 5 -10.14 15.12 -13.86
N LEU A 6 -8.97 14.60 -14.23
CA LEU A 6 -8.38 14.79 -15.55
C LEU A 6 -8.85 13.68 -16.50
N ALA A 7 -8.86 12.44 -16.03
CA ALA A 7 -9.41 11.28 -16.75
C ALA A 7 -10.05 10.29 -15.77
N SER A 8 -10.96 9.46 -16.27
CA SER A 8 -11.60 8.39 -15.49
C SER A 8 -11.79 7.14 -16.33
N VAL A 9 -11.63 5.97 -15.72
CA VAL A 9 -11.79 4.65 -16.35
C VAL A 9 -12.54 3.73 -15.40
N ASP A 10 -13.45 2.92 -15.94
CA ASP A 10 -14.06 1.78 -15.23
C ASP A 10 -13.13 0.55 -15.36
N THR A 11 -12.62 0.06 -14.24
CA THR A 11 -11.70 -1.09 -14.19
C THR A 11 -12.41 -2.44 -14.32
N VAL A 12 -13.74 -2.44 -14.39
CA VAL A 12 -14.66 -3.60 -14.47
C VAL A 12 -14.71 -4.43 -13.18
N TYR A 13 -13.58 -4.61 -12.51
CA TYR A 13 -13.47 -5.22 -11.19
C TYR A 13 -13.12 -4.16 -10.16
N SER A 14 -13.41 -4.42 -8.88
CA SER A 14 -13.07 -3.50 -7.80
C SER A 14 -11.57 -3.18 -7.82
N ALA A 15 -11.24 -1.89 -7.88
CA ALA A 15 -9.87 -1.43 -7.94
C ALA A 15 -9.33 -1.21 -6.53
N ASP A 16 -8.12 -1.73 -6.27
CA ASP A 16 -7.62 -1.91 -4.90
C ASP A 16 -6.25 -1.25 -4.67
N ALA A 17 -5.35 -1.35 -5.65
CA ALA A 17 -3.97 -0.87 -5.53
C ALA A 17 -3.55 -0.03 -6.75
N ILE A 18 -2.77 1.03 -6.50
CA ILE A 18 -2.19 1.92 -7.53
C ILE A 18 -0.71 2.11 -7.24
N GLU A 19 0.13 2.00 -8.26
CA GLU A 19 1.57 2.23 -8.15
C GLU A 19 2.16 2.81 -9.44
N PHE A 20 2.75 4.02 -9.36
CA PHE A 20 3.50 4.60 -10.46
C PHE A 20 4.86 3.93 -10.63
N CYS A 21 5.26 3.73 -11.87
CA CYS A 21 6.55 3.15 -12.22
C CYS A 21 7.68 4.16 -11.97
N PRO A 22 8.68 3.84 -11.13
CA PRO A 22 9.86 4.68 -10.92
C PRO A 22 10.57 4.99 -12.23
N GLY A 23 10.99 6.25 -12.40
CA GLY A 23 11.66 6.71 -13.63
C GLY A 23 10.77 6.77 -14.88
N ARG A 24 9.48 6.41 -14.78
CA ARG A 24 8.50 6.50 -15.87
C ARG A 24 7.26 7.25 -15.39
N PRO A 25 7.32 8.60 -15.37
CA PRO A 25 6.30 9.44 -14.73
C PRO A 25 4.86 9.26 -15.28
N ARG A 26 4.72 8.66 -16.45
CA ARG A 26 3.42 8.49 -17.11
C ARG A 26 2.96 7.05 -17.15
N LEU A 27 3.62 6.13 -16.46
CA LEU A 27 3.26 4.71 -16.45
C LEU A 27 2.91 4.30 -15.02
N PHE A 28 1.76 3.67 -14.83
CA PHE A 28 1.37 3.12 -13.52
C PHE A 28 0.56 1.84 -13.66
N ALA A 29 0.61 1.01 -12.61
CA ALA A 29 -0.17 -0.20 -12.50
C ALA A 29 -1.39 0.02 -11.60
N CYS A 30 -2.50 -0.64 -11.94
CA CYS A 30 -3.72 -0.74 -11.14
C CYS A 30 -4.04 -2.21 -10.90
N GLY A 31 -4.12 -2.60 -9.63
CA GLY A 31 -4.47 -3.94 -9.18
C GLY A 31 -5.95 -3.99 -8.83
N THR A 32 -6.59 -5.12 -9.12
CA THR A 32 -8.03 -5.32 -8.87
C THR A 32 -8.30 -6.56 -8.02
N TYR A 33 -9.44 -6.52 -7.35
CA TYR A 33 -9.91 -7.54 -6.42
C TYR A 33 -11.39 -7.83 -6.69
N GLN A 34 -11.71 -9.07 -6.98
CA GLN A 34 -13.07 -9.53 -7.22
C GLN A 34 -13.35 -10.83 -6.47
N VAL A 35 -14.44 -10.86 -5.72
CA VAL A 35 -14.95 -12.09 -5.09
C VAL A 35 -16.06 -12.67 -5.94
N VAL A 36 -16.02 -13.99 -6.14
CA VAL A 36 -17.10 -14.78 -6.74
C VAL A 36 -17.51 -15.85 -5.75
N LYS A 37 -18.80 -15.87 -5.39
CA LYS A 37 -19.41 -16.93 -4.56
C LYS A 37 -19.50 -18.20 -5.43
N GLY A 38 -19.01 -19.33 -4.92
CA GLY A 38 -19.19 -20.64 -5.57
C GLY A 38 -20.65 -21.07 -5.44
N ASP A 39 -21.29 -21.41 -6.55
CA ASP A 39 -22.65 -21.97 -6.52
C ASP A 39 -22.62 -23.34 -5.85
N GLU A 40 -23.44 -23.53 -4.80
CA GLU A 40 -23.82 -24.89 -4.38
C GLU A 40 -24.61 -25.51 -5.54
N GLU A 41 -24.15 -26.66 -6.05
CA GLU A 41 -24.87 -27.43 -7.07
C GLU A 41 -26.28 -27.77 -6.55
N ASN A 42 -27.29 -26.96 -6.90
CA ASN A 42 -28.69 -27.36 -7.08
C ASN A 42 -29.54 -26.24 -7.70
N GLY A 43 -29.77 -26.35 -9.01
CA GLY A 43 -31.07 -26.05 -9.63
C GLY A 43 -31.49 -24.58 -9.80
N SER A 44 -31.46 -24.14 -11.06
CA SER A 44 -32.24 -23.02 -11.65
C SER A 44 -31.99 -21.60 -11.10
N GLY A 45 -31.11 -20.89 -11.82
CA GLY A 45 -31.42 -19.58 -12.42
C GLY A 45 -31.68 -18.40 -11.49
N GLU A 46 -30.62 -17.67 -11.12
CA GLU A 46 -30.44 -16.21 -11.26
C GLU A 46 -29.09 -15.85 -10.61
N THR A 47 -28.12 -15.41 -11.42
CA THR A 47 -26.79 -14.98 -10.95
C THR A 47 -26.94 -13.70 -10.13
N THR A 48 -26.85 -13.80 -8.81
CA THR A 48 -26.86 -12.62 -7.93
C THR A 48 -25.42 -12.28 -7.52
N THR A 49 -24.92 -11.16 -8.03
CA THR A 49 -23.66 -10.53 -7.63
C THR A 49 -23.82 -9.87 -6.26
N ALA A 50 -23.65 -10.65 -5.19
CA ALA A 50 -23.57 -10.10 -3.83
C ALA A 50 -22.09 -9.81 -3.50
N VAL A 51 -21.73 -8.53 -3.53
CA VAL A 51 -20.45 -8.03 -3.02
C VAL A 51 -20.68 -7.63 -1.56
N GLU A 52 -20.26 -8.48 -0.63
CA GLU A 52 -20.28 -8.18 0.80
C GLU A 52 -18.90 -7.67 1.24
N ALA A 53 -18.89 -6.69 2.14
CA ALA A 53 -17.70 -6.23 2.84
C ALA A 53 -17.13 -7.33 3.74
N PRO A 54 -15.88 -7.25 4.22
CA PRO A 54 -15.43 -8.10 5.30
C PRO A 54 -16.25 -7.72 6.54
N ASP A 55 -17.17 -8.59 6.96
CA ASP A 55 -17.99 -8.37 8.16
C ASP A 55 -17.12 -8.47 9.42
N GLU A 56 -17.17 -7.40 10.22
CA GLU A 56 -16.97 -7.46 11.66
C GLU A 56 -18.15 -8.24 12.28
N GLU A 57 -17.90 -9.40 12.89
CA GLU A 57 -18.42 -9.85 14.20
C GLU A 57 -18.23 -11.36 14.42
N GLY A 58 -17.95 -11.73 15.67
CA GLY A 58 -17.57 -13.08 16.07
C GLY A 58 -18.70 -14.01 16.50
N THR A 59 -18.30 -15.29 16.62
CA THR A 59 -18.87 -16.43 17.37
C THR A 59 -20.23 -17.00 16.96
N GLU A 60 -20.24 -18.24 16.43
CA GLU A 60 -20.58 -19.46 17.18
C GLU A 60 -20.21 -20.73 16.39
N ALA A 61 -19.80 -21.78 17.12
CA ALA A 61 -19.36 -23.06 16.59
C ALA A 61 -20.57 -23.90 16.12
N GLY A 62 -20.80 -23.89 14.81
CA GLY A 62 -21.62 -24.87 14.10
C GLY A 62 -20.93 -25.25 12.80
N THR A 63 -20.85 -26.54 12.48
CA THR A 63 -20.34 -27.01 11.18
C THR A 63 -21.32 -26.63 10.06
N SER A 64 -21.33 -25.36 9.66
CA SER A 64 -21.84 -24.92 8.36
C SER A 64 -20.64 -24.83 7.43
N SER A 65 -20.67 -25.55 6.31
CA SER A 65 -19.75 -25.31 5.21
C SER A 65 -19.95 -23.87 4.74
N SER A 66 -19.10 -22.95 5.18
CA SER A 66 -19.08 -21.60 4.63
C SER A 66 -18.96 -21.71 3.11
N PRO A 67 -19.73 -20.93 2.33
CA PRO A 67 -19.66 -21.00 0.87
C PRO A 67 -18.21 -20.83 0.42
N SER A 68 -17.80 -21.58 -0.60
CA SER A 68 -16.47 -21.41 -1.16
C SER A 68 -16.44 -20.08 -1.92
N PHE A 69 -15.47 -19.23 -1.59
CA PHE A 69 -15.26 -17.98 -2.29
C PHE A 69 -14.00 -18.11 -3.13
N THR A 70 -14.06 -17.64 -4.38
CA THR A 70 -12.86 -17.50 -5.20
C THR A 70 -12.55 -16.03 -5.41
N ARG A 71 -11.28 -15.66 -5.20
CA ARG A 71 -10.77 -14.30 -5.33
C ARG A 71 -9.98 -14.17 -6.62
N TYR A 72 -10.53 -13.44 -7.58
CA TYR A 72 -9.91 -13.15 -8.88
C TYR A 72 -9.45 -11.71 -8.94
N GLY A 73 -8.41 -11.47 -9.72
CA GLY A 73 -7.87 -10.15 -9.93
C GLY A 73 -7.27 -10.01 -11.30
N ARG A 74 -6.77 -8.80 -11.52
CA ARG A 74 -6.15 -8.38 -12.76
C ARG A 74 -5.20 -7.25 -12.45
N CYS A 75 -4.05 -7.29 -13.11
CA CYS A 75 -3.14 -6.16 -13.19
C CYS A 75 -3.41 -5.43 -14.52
N LEU A 76 -3.70 -4.14 -14.40
CA LEU A 76 -3.90 -3.21 -15.49
C LEU A 76 -2.71 -2.26 -15.51
N LEU A 77 -2.08 -2.06 -16.67
CA LEU A 77 -1.01 -1.09 -16.84
C LEU A 77 -1.54 0.05 -17.70
N TYR A 78 -1.46 1.27 -17.19
CA TYR A 78 -1.94 2.48 -17.84
C TYR A 78 -0.79 3.43 -18.18
N GLN A 79 -0.90 4.04 -19.35
CA GLN A 79 -0.05 5.11 -19.81
C GLN A 79 -0.86 6.42 -19.82
N VAL A 80 -0.36 7.43 -19.12
CA VAL A 80 -0.88 8.80 -19.19
C VAL A 80 -0.44 9.40 -20.53
N GLY A 81 -1.40 9.92 -21.30
CA GLY A 81 -1.13 10.60 -22.56
C GLY A 81 -0.28 11.85 -22.36
N SER A 82 0.36 12.35 -23.43
CA SER A 82 1.32 13.46 -23.35
C SER A 82 0.72 14.78 -22.82
N ASP A 83 -0.58 14.98 -23.02
CA ASP A 83 -1.38 16.08 -22.47
C ASP A 83 -1.49 16.05 -20.94
N GLY A 84 -1.22 14.90 -20.31
CA GLY A 84 -1.43 14.71 -18.87
C GLY A 84 -2.90 14.62 -18.49
N GLN A 85 -3.80 14.44 -19.46
CA GLN A 85 -5.26 14.49 -19.28
C GLN A 85 -5.97 13.26 -19.83
N SER A 86 -5.24 12.30 -20.40
CA SER A 86 -5.79 11.08 -20.97
C SER A 86 -5.11 9.84 -20.38
N LEU A 87 -5.85 8.72 -20.36
CA LEU A 87 -5.38 7.41 -19.92
C LEU A 87 -5.57 6.39 -21.04
N GLU A 88 -4.50 5.69 -21.39
CA GLU A 88 -4.51 4.55 -22.30
C GLU A 88 -4.15 3.28 -21.52
N GLU A 89 -4.99 2.26 -21.59
CA GLU A 89 -4.61 0.94 -21.08
C GLU A 89 -3.60 0.31 -22.03
N VAL A 90 -2.35 0.20 -21.59
CA VAL A 90 -1.32 -0.48 -22.37
C VAL A 90 -1.44 -1.97 -22.19
N GLN A 91 -1.60 -2.51 -20.97
CA GLN A 91 -1.61 -3.96 -20.74
C GLN A 91 -2.66 -4.40 -19.73
N ARG A 92 -3.08 -5.66 -19.89
CA ARG A 92 -3.96 -6.38 -18.99
C ARG A 92 -3.55 -7.84 -18.88
N PHE A 93 -3.52 -8.37 -17.66
CA PHE A 93 -3.46 -9.81 -17.42
C PHE A 93 -4.23 -10.20 -16.15
N ASP A 94 -4.89 -11.35 -16.21
CA ASP A 94 -5.72 -11.89 -15.12
C ASP A 94 -4.88 -12.80 -14.19
N GLY A 95 -5.31 -12.93 -12.94
CA GLY A 95 -4.68 -13.76 -11.92
C GLY A 95 -5.53 -13.85 -10.64
N PRO A 96 -4.94 -14.25 -9.50
CA PRO A 96 -5.58 -14.09 -8.20
C PRO A 96 -5.84 -12.60 -7.89
N ALA A 97 -6.76 -12.34 -6.95
CA ALA A 97 -7.01 -10.96 -6.50
C ALA A 97 -5.73 -10.31 -5.96
N ILE A 98 -5.55 -9.02 -6.28
CA ILE A 98 -4.36 -8.25 -5.91
C ILE A 98 -4.72 -7.35 -4.73
N LEU A 99 -3.96 -7.44 -3.62
CA LEU A 99 -4.17 -6.64 -2.41
C LEU A 99 -3.14 -5.51 -2.26
N ASP A 100 -1.95 -5.72 -2.82
CA ASP A 100 -0.92 -4.69 -2.86
C ASP A 100 0.05 -4.95 -4.02
N MET A 101 0.68 -3.89 -4.46
CA MET A 101 1.76 -3.94 -5.41
C MET A 101 2.80 -2.89 -5.02
N LYS A 102 4.06 -3.12 -5.36
CA LYS A 102 5.12 -2.10 -5.29
C LYS A 102 6.13 -2.33 -6.39
N TRP A 103 6.48 -1.26 -7.10
CA TRP A 103 7.68 -1.28 -7.94
C TRP A 103 8.92 -1.33 -7.07
N SER A 104 9.93 -2.09 -7.50
CA SER A 104 11.26 -2.00 -6.92
C SER A 104 11.79 -0.59 -7.16
N PRO A 105 12.19 0.16 -6.11
CA PRO A 105 12.70 1.53 -6.25
C PRO A 105 14.01 1.60 -7.06
N ARG A 106 14.73 0.49 -7.18
CA ARG A 106 15.92 0.32 -8.04
C ARG A 106 15.76 -0.92 -8.92
N PRO A 107 16.42 -1.00 -10.09
CA PRO A 107 16.38 -2.21 -10.90
C PRO A 107 16.83 -3.44 -10.12
N TRP A 108 15.99 -4.48 -10.06
CA TRP A 108 16.35 -5.77 -9.50
C TRP A 108 16.90 -6.65 -10.61
N ASN A 109 18.12 -7.18 -10.45
CA ASN A 109 18.83 -7.91 -11.51
C ASN A 109 18.84 -7.17 -12.86
N GLY A 110 19.05 -5.85 -12.80
CA GLY A 110 19.13 -4.98 -13.97
C GLY A 110 17.80 -4.68 -14.65
N SER A 111 16.67 -5.09 -14.06
CA SER A 111 15.33 -4.86 -14.64
C SER A 111 14.47 -4.01 -13.70
N THR A 112 13.68 -3.10 -14.28
CA THR A 112 12.57 -2.47 -13.54
C THR A 112 11.52 -3.54 -13.24
N THR A 113 11.21 -3.76 -11.96
CA THR A 113 10.40 -4.90 -11.51
C THR A 113 9.23 -4.47 -10.65
N LEU A 114 8.04 -4.98 -10.95
CA LEU A 114 6.84 -4.87 -10.13
C LEU A 114 6.69 -6.14 -9.27
N ALA A 115 6.51 -5.99 -7.97
CA ALA A 115 6.06 -7.05 -7.07
C ALA A 115 4.55 -6.92 -6.83
N ILE A 116 3.83 -8.03 -6.84
CA ILE A 116 2.39 -8.13 -6.62
C ILE A 116 2.13 -9.11 -5.48
N ALA A 117 1.46 -8.66 -4.41
CA ALA A 117 0.94 -9.51 -3.34
C ALA A 117 -0.47 -9.96 -3.71
N ASP A 118 -0.68 -11.27 -3.74
CA ASP A 118 -1.93 -11.85 -4.22
C ASP A 118 -2.71 -12.65 -3.17
N ALA A 119 -3.97 -12.92 -3.50
CA ALA A 119 -4.94 -13.59 -2.64
C ALA A 119 -4.77 -15.12 -2.53
N LYS A 120 -3.65 -15.67 -2.99
CA LYS A 120 -3.33 -17.10 -2.89
C LYS A 120 -1.98 -17.35 -2.20
N GLY A 121 -1.51 -16.41 -1.40
CA GLY A 121 -0.30 -16.59 -0.61
C GLY A 121 0.98 -16.45 -1.42
N HIS A 122 0.93 -15.81 -2.60
CA HIS A 122 2.11 -15.59 -3.43
C HIS A 122 2.54 -14.12 -3.49
N VAL A 123 3.83 -13.95 -3.76
CA VAL A 123 4.36 -12.72 -4.36
C VAL A 123 4.79 -13.02 -5.79
N GLN A 124 4.27 -12.26 -6.75
CA GLN A 124 4.65 -12.37 -8.16
C GLN A 124 5.57 -11.21 -8.54
N LEU A 125 6.72 -11.51 -9.14
CA LEU A 125 7.62 -10.54 -9.75
C LEU A 125 7.40 -10.49 -11.25
N HIS A 126 7.23 -9.28 -11.78
CA HIS A 126 7.11 -9.02 -13.21
C HIS A 126 8.14 -7.97 -13.64
N LYS A 127 8.90 -8.24 -14.70
CA LYS A 127 9.84 -7.26 -15.27
C LYS A 127 9.15 -6.40 -16.31
N LEU A 128 9.48 -5.11 -16.34
CA LEU A 128 9.05 -4.19 -17.39
C LEU A 128 10.01 -4.27 -18.58
N ASP A 129 9.45 -4.53 -19.76
CA ASP A 129 10.09 -4.21 -21.03
C ASP A 129 9.96 -2.71 -21.27
N GLU A 130 11.11 -2.06 -21.25
CA GLU A 130 11.26 -0.62 -21.34
C GLU A 130 10.96 -0.02 -22.71
N GLU A 131 11.02 -0.83 -23.77
CA GLU A 131 10.70 -0.41 -25.14
C GLU A 131 9.20 -0.52 -25.40
N SER A 132 8.59 -1.63 -24.98
CA SER A 132 7.17 -1.88 -25.25
C SER A 132 6.22 -1.41 -24.15
N ASN A 133 6.73 -0.99 -23.00
CA ASN A 133 5.95 -0.70 -21.78
C ASN A 133 5.05 -1.88 -21.39
N ARG A 134 5.61 -3.09 -21.38
CA ARG A 134 4.87 -4.31 -20.99
C ARG A 134 5.59 -5.10 -19.92
N LEU A 135 4.81 -5.56 -18.96
CA LEU A 135 5.21 -6.50 -17.93
C LEU A 135 5.28 -7.91 -18.51
N SER A 136 6.31 -8.65 -18.12
CA SER A 136 6.43 -10.09 -18.34
C SER A 136 6.77 -10.79 -17.03
N PRO A 137 6.21 -12.00 -16.78
CA PRO A 137 6.48 -12.74 -15.55
C PRO A 137 7.97 -13.04 -15.39
N LEU A 138 8.47 -12.90 -14.16
CA LEU A 138 9.86 -13.16 -13.79
C LEU A 138 9.95 -14.30 -12.77
N GLN A 139 9.12 -14.24 -11.72
CA GLN A 139 9.10 -15.24 -10.67
C GLN A 139 7.75 -15.23 -9.93
N THR A 140 7.31 -16.39 -9.43
CA THR A 140 6.26 -16.50 -8.42
C THR A 140 6.88 -17.15 -7.18
N ILE A 141 6.68 -16.55 -6.01
CA ILE A 141 7.21 -17.01 -4.72
C ILE A 141 6.04 -17.40 -3.82
N ASP A 142 6.02 -18.66 -3.41
CA ASP A 142 5.07 -19.17 -2.41
C ASP A 142 5.49 -18.66 -1.03
N CYS A 143 4.75 -17.68 -0.49
CA CYS A 143 5.02 -17.11 0.83
C CYS A 143 4.36 -17.95 1.94
N THR A 144 3.22 -18.56 1.62
CA THR A 144 2.37 -19.36 2.49
C THR A 144 1.43 -20.23 1.63
N ASP A 145 0.51 -20.98 2.25
CA ASP A 145 -0.46 -21.80 1.53
C ASP A 145 -1.59 -20.97 0.88
N GLU A 146 -2.29 -21.55 -0.10
CA GLU A 146 -3.32 -20.84 -0.90
C GLU A 146 -4.53 -20.31 -0.09
N SER A 147 -4.71 -20.73 1.17
CA SER A 147 -5.79 -20.23 2.02
C SER A 147 -5.46 -18.91 2.71
N THR A 148 -4.18 -18.53 2.75
CA THR A 148 -3.69 -17.31 3.40
C THR A 148 -3.37 -16.24 2.34
N LEU A 149 -3.80 -15.00 2.57
CA LEU A 149 -3.60 -13.88 1.65
C LEU A 149 -2.27 -13.20 1.92
N CYS A 150 -1.56 -12.77 0.87
CA CYS A 150 -0.53 -11.73 1.00
C CYS A 150 -1.24 -10.37 1.02
N LEU A 151 -1.19 -9.66 2.15
CA LEU A 151 -1.94 -8.43 2.40
C LEU A 151 -1.21 -7.16 1.95
N SER A 152 0.11 -7.10 2.17
CA SER A 152 0.95 -5.97 1.79
C SER A 152 2.38 -6.41 1.49
N LEU A 153 3.13 -5.58 0.78
CA LEU A 153 4.57 -5.78 0.61
C LEU A 153 5.35 -4.46 0.58
N ASP A 154 6.62 -4.50 0.95
CA ASP A 154 7.54 -3.36 0.81
C ASP A 154 8.97 -3.82 0.46
N TRP A 155 9.64 -3.03 -0.38
CA TRP A 155 11.02 -3.28 -0.80
C TRP A 155 12.00 -2.60 0.16
N SER A 156 13.07 -3.30 0.55
CA SER A 156 14.10 -2.71 1.42
C SER A 156 14.89 -1.57 0.77
N THR A 157 14.87 -1.47 -0.56
CA THR A 157 15.72 -0.60 -1.37
C THR A 157 15.15 0.77 -1.69
N ARG A 158 14.18 1.27 -0.90
CA ARG A 158 13.59 2.60 -1.08
C ARG A 158 14.60 3.74 -1.07
N ARG A 159 15.73 3.60 -0.36
CA ARG A 159 16.85 4.55 -0.41
C ARG A 159 17.99 4.04 -1.29
N SER A 160 18.62 4.96 -2.02
CA SER A 160 19.78 4.65 -2.87
C SER A 160 20.97 4.07 -2.11
N ALA A 161 21.11 4.42 -0.83
CA ALA A 161 22.17 3.95 0.06
C ALA A 161 21.93 2.52 0.61
N THR A 162 20.74 1.94 0.44
CA THR A 162 20.46 0.58 0.91
C THR A 162 21.35 -0.42 0.17
N PRO A 163 22.01 -1.38 0.86
CA PRO A 163 22.82 -2.41 0.21
C PRO A 163 21.98 -3.32 -0.69
N ASP A 164 22.61 -3.88 -1.73
CA ASP A 164 22.11 -5.07 -2.42
C ASP A 164 22.59 -6.36 -1.71
N PRO A 165 21.92 -7.51 -1.91
CA PRO A 165 20.69 -7.69 -2.70
C PRO A 165 19.46 -7.08 -2.02
N ALA A 166 18.47 -6.70 -2.83
CA ALA A 166 17.17 -6.28 -2.33
C ALA A 166 16.47 -7.42 -1.57
N SER A 167 15.55 -7.04 -0.68
CA SER A 167 14.65 -7.94 0.02
C SER A 167 13.24 -7.35 0.03
N ILE A 168 12.25 -8.22 0.24
CA ILE A 168 10.84 -7.83 0.38
C ILE A 168 10.36 -8.28 1.75
N VAL A 169 9.56 -7.47 2.43
CA VAL A 169 8.76 -7.91 3.58
C VAL A 169 7.31 -8.05 3.12
N VAL A 170 6.62 -9.10 3.58
CA VAL A 170 5.24 -9.42 3.20
C VAL A 170 4.43 -9.67 4.46
N SER A 171 3.25 -9.06 4.56
CA SER A 171 2.30 -9.36 5.63
C SER A 171 1.24 -10.37 5.16
N LEU A 172 0.87 -11.30 6.02
CA LEU A 172 0.04 -12.46 5.70
C LEU A 172 -1.24 -12.47 6.56
N SER A 173 -2.38 -12.85 5.99
CA SER A 173 -3.68 -12.77 6.67
C SER A 173 -3.87 -13.71 7.86
N ASP A 174 -2.92 -14.61 8.12
CA ASP A 174 -2.95 -15.53 9.26
C ASP A 174 -2.33 -14.93 10.54
N GLY A 175 -1.90 -13.66 10.51
CA GLY A 175 -1.18 -13.01 11.61
C GLY A 175 0.33 -12.97 11.41
N SER A 176 0.84 -13.68 10.41
CA SER A 176 2.28 -13.82 10.17
C SER A 176 2.84 -12.70 9.28
N VAL A 177 4.16 -12.55 9.35
CA VAL A 177 4.95 -11.72 8.42
C VAL A 177 6.14 -12.57 7.95
N CYS A 178 6.52 -12.43 6.69
CA CYS A 178 7.70 -13.11 6.16
C CYS A 178 8.60 -12.15 5.38
N THR A 179 9.87 -12.54 5.21
CA THR A 179 10.83 -11.82 4.38
C THR A 179 11.25 -12.68 3.19
N LEU A 180 11.34 -12.06 2.02
CA LEU A 180 11.86 -12.65 0.81
C LEU A 180 13.26 -12.09 0.52
N GLY A 181 14.18 -12.94 0.11
CA GLY A 181 15.54 -12.53 -0.24
C GLY A 181 16.22 -13.51 -1.17
N GLY A 182 17.32 -13.07 -1.78
CA GLY A 182 18.13 -13.84 -2.72
C GLY A 182 18.72 -12.97 -3.84
N GLU A 183 19.84 -13.41 -4.41
CA GLU A 183 20.54 -12.65 -5.45
C GLU A 183 19.87 -12.82 -6.82
N SER A 184 19.68 -14.06 -7.27
CA SER A 184 19.13 -14.36 -8.60
C SER A 184 17.63 -14.64 -8.62
N ALA A 185 17.11 -15.16 -7.51
CA ALA A 185 15.72 -15.53 -7.31
C ALA A 185 15.39 -15.33 -5.83
N PHE A 186 14.17 -14.89 -5.53
CA PHE A 186 13.72 -14.74 -4.16
C PHE A 186 13.15 -16.03 -3.59
N GLU A 187 13.44 -16.27 -2.33
CA GLU A 187 12.83 -17.31 -1.52
C GLU A 187 12.43 -16.74 -0.15
N VAL A 188 11.54 -17.43 0.55
CA VAL A 188 11.22 -17.09 1.94
C VAL A 188 12.45 -17.33 2.81
N THR A 189 12.97 -16.26 3.40
CA THR A 189 14.19 -16.28 4.24
C THR A 189 13.88 -16.32 5.73
N SER A 190 12.75 -15.74 6.14
CA SER A 190 12.25 -15.81 7.51
C SER A 190 10.73 -15.65 7.53
N SER A 191 10.09 -16.20 8.56
CA SER A 191 8.65 -16.04 8.83
C SER A 191 8.42 -16.09 10.34
N TRP A 192 7.54 -15.22 10.85
CA TRP A 192 7.20 -15.16 12.26
C TRP A 192 5.75 -14.70 12.46
N HIS A 193 5.14 -15.12 13.57
CA HIS A 193 3.83 -14.65 13.99
C HIS A 193 3.94 -13.24 14.57
N ALA A 194 3.35 -12.25 13.91
CA ALA A 194 3.50 -10.84 14.27
C ALA A 194 2.28 -10.31 15.03
N HIS A 195 1.07 -10.70 14.64
CA HIS A 195 -0.20 -10.20 15.16
C HIS A 195 -1.21 -11.33 15.35
N ASP A 196 -2.13 -11.18 16.32
CA ASP A 196 -3.18 -12.16 16.57
C ASP A 196 -4.39 -12.00 15.63
N PHE A 197 -4.34 -10.97 14.79
CA PHE A 197 -5.31 -10.59 13.75
C PHE A 197 -4.53 -10.20 12.49
N GLU A 198 -5.23 -9.95 11.39
CA GLU A 198 -4.68 -9.58 10.09
C GLU A 198 -3.71 -8.37 10.20
N PRO A 199 -2.41 -8.57 9.89
CA PRO A 199 -1.46 -7.49 9.74
C PRO A 199 -1.62 -6.84 8.37
N TRP A 200 -2.42 -5.78 8.28
CA TRP A 200 -2.67 -5.05 7.03
C TRP A 200 -1.43 -4.43 6.39
N ILE A 201 -0.37 -4.21 7.17
CA ILE A 201 0.84 -3.57 6.66
C ILE A 201 2.12 -4.12 7.32
N ALA A 202 3.11 -4.41 6.49
CA ALA A 202 4.51 -4.53 6.88
C ALA A 202 5.38 -3.62 6.02
N ALA A 203 6.27 -2.85 6.64
CA ALA A 203 7.13 -1.90 5.96
C ALA A 203 8.55 -1.94 6.52
N PHE A 204 9.54 -1.73 5.66
CA PHE A 204 10.91 -1.52 6.12
C PHE A 204 11.07 -0.10 6.67
N ASP A 205 11.94 0.02 7.67
CA ASP A 205 12.61 1.30 7.87
C ASP A 205 13.55 1.54 6.69
N CYS A 206 13.25 2.53 5.85
CA CYS A 206 14.06 2.78 4.66
C CYS A 206 15.46 3.31 4.98
N TRP A 207 15.71 3.75 6.22
CA TRP A 207 17.03 4.18 6.71
C TRP A 207 17.83 3.04 7.34
N GLU A 208 17.17 1.96 7.77
CA GLU A 208 17.81 0.80 8.40
C GLU A 208 17.02 -0.47 8.04
N SER A 209 17.37 -1.10 6.92
CA SER A 209 16.64 -2.25 6.36
C SER A 209 16.70 -3.53 7.20
N SER A 210 17.45 -3.54 8.31
CA SER A 210 17.34 -4.58 9.34
C SER A 210 16.14 -4.39 10.28
N THR A 211 15.44 -3.26 10.20
CA THR A 211 14.24 -2.94 10.98
C THR A 211 12.99 -3.02 10.12
N VAL A 212 11.97 -3.70 10.63
CA VAL A 212 10.62 -3.79 10.03
C VAL A 212 9.60 -3.26 11.03
N TRP A 213 8.57 -2.57 10.54
CA TRP A 213 7.40 -2.19 11.31
C TRP A 213 6.15 -2.85 10.75
N THR A 214 5.24 -3.24 11.63
CA THR A 214 4.01 -3.94 11.26
C THR A 214 2.81 -3.34 11.98
N GLY A 215 1.66 -3.37 11.31
CA GLY A 215 0.39 -2.90 11.83
C GLY A 215 -0.75 -3.84 11.42
N GLY A 216 -1.75 -3.96 12.28
CA GLY A 216 -2.91 -4.83 12.02
C GLY A 216 -4.17 -4.45 12.78
N ASP A 217 -5.19 -5.28 12.65
CA ASP A 217 -6.52 -5.10 13.28
C ASP A 217 -6.52 -5.26 14.80
N ASP A 218 -5.43 -5.77 15.37
CA ASP A 218 -5.21 -5.84 16.81
C ASP A 218 -4.94 -4.46 17.48
N LEU A 219 -5.09 -3.37 16.72
CA LEU A 219 -4.83 -1.98 17.14
C LEU A 219 -3.36 -1.74 17.54
N MET A 220 -2.44 -2.57 17.04
CA MET A 220 -1.03 -2.49 17.42
C MET A 220 -0.15 -2.04 16.27
N LEU A 221 0.80 -1.16 16.59
CA LEU A 221 2.02 -0.95 15.83
C LEU A 221 3.17 -1.68 16.55
N LYS A 222 3.88 -2.54 15.82
CA LYS A 222 5.01 -3.32 16.35
C LYS A 222 6.27 -3.05 15.53
N GLY A 223 7.42 -3.11 16.19
CA GLY A 223 8.73 -3.04 15.53
C GLY A 223 9.51 -4.33 15.70
N TRP A 224 10.36 -4.64 14.73
CA TRP A 224 11.12 -5.89 14.65
C TRP A 224 12.55 -5.61 14.19
N ASP A 225 13.52 -6.28 14.79
CA ASP A 225 14.91 -6.31 14.31
C ASP A 225 15.17 -7.69 13.73
N LEU A 226 15.32 -7.77 12.41
CA LEU A 226 15.48 -9.02 11.67
C LEU A 226 16.72 -9.81 12.09
N ARG A 227 17.72 -9.13 12.68
CA ARG A 227 18.95 -9.78 13.17
C ARG A 227 18.76 -10.51 14.50
N GLN A 228 17.65 -10.24 15.19
CA GLN A 228 17.31 -10.83 16.49
C GLN A 228 16.31 -11.99 16.37
N GLY A 229 16.02 -12.46 15.15
CA GLY A 229 15.17 -13.63 14.90
C GLY A 229 13.66 -13.41 15.04
N CYS A 230 13.22 -12.19 15.38
CA CYS A 230 11.80 -11.81 15.48
C CYS A 230 10.96 -12.60 16.52
N ASP A 231 11.58 -13.28 17.48
CA ASP A 231 10.85 -13.96 18.58
C ASP A 231 10.03 -13.00 19.46
N ARG A 232 10.45 -11.74 19.52
CA ARG A 232 9.76 -10.66 20.22
C ARG A 232 9.90 -9.34 19.47
N PRO A 233 8.88 -8.48 19.50
CA PRO A 233 9.01 -7.15 18.93
C PRO A 233 9.95 -6.27 19.77
N THR A 234 10.66 -5.35 19.11
CA THR A 234 11.51 -4.33 19.74
C THR A 234 10.70 -3.28 20.48
N PHE A 235 9.47 -3.03 20.03
CA PHE A 235 8.46 -2.25 20.74
C PHE A 235 7.05 -2.69 20.36
N VAL A 236 6.09 -2.40 21.23
CA VAL A 236 4.65 -2.56 20.96
C VAL A 236 3.93 -1.28 21.38
N ASN A 237 3.33 -0.59 20.41
CA ASN A 237 2.45 0.54 20.67
C ASN A 237 0.99 0.10 20.42
N LYS A 238 0.25 -0.03 21.52
CA LYS A 238 -1.16 -0.44 21.54
C LYS A 238 -2.09 0.53 22.28
N ARG A 239 -1.55 1.70 22.65
CA ARG A 239 -2.29 2.72 23.44
C ARG A 239 -2.65 3.94 22.60
N THR A 240 -2.04 4.09 21.43
CA THR A 240 -2.20 5.26 20.56
C THR A 240 -3.35 5.11 19.57
N PHE A 241 -3.80 3.89 19.27
CA PHE A 241 -4.74 3.61 18.18
C PHE A 241 -6.12 3.21 18.71
N GLU A 242 -7.18 3.74 18.10
CA GLU A 242 -8.58 3.37 18.35
C GLU A 242 -9.19 2.58 17.17
N GLY A 243 -8.35 2.23 16.18
CA GLY A 243 -8.69 1.43 14.99
C GLY A 243 -7.45 0.73 14.45
N GLY A 244 -7.64 -0.31 13.63
CA GLY A 244 -6.56 -1.11 13.05
C GLY A 244 -5.51 -0.26 12.34
N VAL A 245 -4.24 -0.65 12.40
CA VAL A 245 -3.14 0.03 11.71
C VAL A 245 -3.00 -0.54 10.30
N THR A 246 -3.25 0.28 9.30
CA THR A 246 -3.44 -0.15 7.90
C THR A 246 -2.37 0.34 6.95
N SER A 247 -1.62 1.37 7.34
CA SER A 247 -0.57 1.94 6.50
C SER A 247 0.59 2.44 7.35
N ILE A 248 1.80 2.16 6.89
CA ILE A 248 3.06 2.60 7.46
C ILE A 248 3.96 3.00 6.30
N GLN A 249 4.57 4.18 6.39
CA GLN A 249 5.58 4.57 5.42
C GLN A 249 6.70 5.40 6.02
N SER A 250 7.92 4.89 5.89
CA SER A 250 9.15 5.62 6.21
C SER A 250 9.26 6.90 5.39
N HIS A 251 9.68 7.99 6.02
CA HIS A 251 9.95 9.23 5.30
C HIS A 251 11.31 9.14 4.60
N GLN A 252 11.32 9.17 3.27
CA GLN A 252 12.55 8.91 2.49
C GLN A 252 13.60 10.03 2.56
N HIS A 253 13.19 11.27 2.88
CA HIS A 253 14.11 12.43 2.99
C HIS A 253 14.46 12.85 4.42
N VAL A 254 13.80 12.29 5.44
CA VAL A 254 13.96 12.69 6.85
C VAL A 254 14.19 11.44 7.67
N GLU A 255 15.41 11.30 8.15
CA GLU A 255 15.76 10.17 9.00
C GLU A 255 14.92 10.20 10.29
N ASN A 256 14.55 9.01 10.75
CA ASN A 256 13.75 8.75 11.94
C ASN A 256 12.26 9.09 11.83
N LEU A 257 11.80 9.78 10.79
CA LEU A 257 10.39 10.09 10.63
C LEU A 257 9.66 9.00 9.85
N PHE A 258 8.48 8.60 10.31
CA PHE A 258 7.59 7.73 9.56
C PHE A 258 6.12 8.08 9.83
N ALA A 259 5.28 7.84 8.83
CA ALA A 259 3.83 8.04 8.92
C ALA A 259 3.13 6.71 9.18
N VAL A 260 2.07 6.77 9.97
CA VAL A 260 1.18 5.65 10.28
C VAL A 260 -0.26 6.10 10.10
N GLY A 261 -1.04 5.29 9.41
CA GLY A 261 -2.48 5.47 9.21
C GLY A 261 -3.27 4.37 9.88
N SER A 262 -4.44 4.71 10.42
CA SER A 262 -5.33 3.77 11.09
C SER A 262 -6.81 4.00 10.78
N TYR A 263 -7.64 2.99 11.05
CA TYR A 263 -9.09 3.07 10.84
C TYR A 263 -9.80 4.12 11.70
N ASP A 264 -9.18 4.59 12.79
CA ASP A 264 -9.67 5.70 13.62
C ASP A 264 -9.59 7.09 12.95
N SER A 265 -9.36 7.12 11.63
CA SER A 265 -9.27 8.32 10.80
C SER A 265 -8.04 9.21 11.04
N ARG A 266 -7.08 8.74 11.84
CA ARG A 266 -5.89 9.52 12.19
C ARG A 266 -4.69 9.12 11.35
N ILE A 267 -3.96 10.15 10.90
CA ILE A 267 -2.58 10.04 10.45
C ILE A 267 -1.70 10.45 11.61
N ARG A 268 -0.71 9.63 11.94
CA ARG A 268 0.21 9.87 13.04
C ARG A 268 1.63 9.80 12.53
N LEU A 269 2.42 10.79 12.92
CA LEU A 269 3.83 10.82 12.58
C LEU A 269 4.64 10.47 13.81
N PHE A 270 5.60 9.58 13.64
CA PHE A 270 6.41 9.07 14.73
C PHE A 270 7.89 9.32 14.46
N ASP A 271 8.62 9.53 15.54
CA ASP A 271 10.07 9.42 15.56
C ASP A 271 10.42 7.97 15.94
N ARG A 272 11.16 7.24 15.10
CA ARG A 272 11.53 5.83 15.34
C ARG A 272 12.30 5.62 16.64
N ARG A 273 12.92 6.68 17.18
CA ARG A 273 13.65 6.65 18.45
C ARG A 273 12.70 6.71 19.66
N LYS A 274 11.45 7.15 19.45
CA LYS A 274 10.36 7.22 20.46
C LYS A 274 9.02 6.72 19.86
N PRO A 275 8.92 5.46 19.42
CA PRO A 275 7.79 4.97 18.63
C PRO A 275 6.48 4.74 19.44
N LEU A 276 6.48 5.09 20.73
CA LEU A 276 5.32 4.93 21.62
C LEU A 276 4.45 6.20 21.72
N VAL A 277 4.93 7.33 21.21
CA VAL A 277 4.21 8.62 21.26
C VAL A 277 4.36 9.30 19.90
N PRO A 278 3.26 9.68 19.24
CA PRO A 278 3.34 10.39 17.98
C PRO A 278 3.92 11.80 18.21
N VAL A 279 4.72 12.26 17.26
CA VAL A 279 5.20 13.64 17.17
C VAL A 279 4.00 14.56 16.92
N THR A 280 3.15 14.20 15.96
CA THR A 280 1.92 14.94 15.62
C THR A 280 0.86 13.99 15.07
N GLU A 281 -0.38 14.47 15.07
CA GLU A 281 -1.55 13.74 14.60
C GLU A 281 -2.41 14.67 13.71
N PHE A 282 -3.04 14.10 12.68
CA PHE A 282 -3.99 14.79 11.82
C PHE A 282 -5.24 13.94 11.61
N ASP A 283 -6.41 14.56 11.73
CA ASP A 283 -7.70 13.92 11.44
C ASP A 283 -8.01 14.02 9.94
N ALA A 284 -7.99 12.90 9.23
CA ALA A 284 -8.32 12.86 7.82
C ALA A 284 -9.82 12.64 7.57
N GLY A 285 -10.65 12.49 8.62
CA GLY A 285 -12.11 12.37 8.50
C GLY A 285 -12.63 11.08 7.87
N GLY A 286 -11.83 10.02 7.83
CA GLY A 286 -12.22 8.67 7.43
C GLY A 286 -11.06 7.68 7.63
N GLY A 287 -11.37 6.40 7.86
CA GLY A 287 -10.38 5.36 8.14
C GLY A 287 -9.29 5.31 7.08
N ILE A 288 -8.02 5.43 7.48
CA ILE A 288 -6.90 5.51 6.55
C ILE A 288 -6.67 4.13 5.94
N TRP A 289 -6.40 4.04 4.64
CA TRP A 289 -6.05 2.79 3.95
C TRP A 289 -4.63 2.83 3.36
N ARG A 290 -4.27 3.95 2.72
CA ARG A 290 -2.93 4.12 2.10
C ARG A 290 -2.37 5.52 2.36
N LEU A 291 -1.07 5.57 2.63
CA LEU A 291 -0.26 6.77 2.78
C LEU A 291 0.92 6.73 1.81
N LYS A 292 1.16 7.84 1.11
CA LYS A 292 2.31 8.01 0.20
C LYS A 292 2.94 9.40 0.38
N TRP A 293 4.14 9.46 0.94
CA TRP A 293 5.00 10.63 0.94
C TRP A 293 5.25 11.06 -0.49
N HIS A 294 5.22 12.36 -0.70
CA HIS A 294 5.48 12.91 -2.01
C HIS A 294 6.95 12.64 -2.43
N PRO A 295 7.22 12.32 -3.71
CA PRO A 295 8.55 11.89 -4.15
C PRO A 295 9.67 12.91 -3.88
N THR A 296 9.39 14.21 -4.03
CA THR A 296 10.41 15.28 -3.93
C THR A 296 10.12 16.33 -2.87
N ASP A 297 8.89 16.83 -2.76
CA ASP A 297 8.43 17.67 -1.64
C ASP A 297 8.33 16.86 -0.33
N PRO A 298 9.17 17.12 0.67
CA PRO A 298 9.16 16.32 1.87
C PRO A 298 8.07 16.75 2.89
N THR A 299 7.36 17.86 2.69
CA THR A 299 6.27 18.25 3.61
C THR A 299 4.96 17.52 3.32
N ARG A 300 4.87 16.86 2.16
CA ARG A 300 3.59 16.51 1.57
C ARG A 300 3.30 15.01 1.62
N LEU A 301 2.11 14.68 2.10
CA LEU A 301 1.61 13.31 2.23
C LEU A 301 0.29 13.15 1.49
N LEU A 302 0.19 12.12 0.66
CA LEU A 302 -1.04 11.69 0.01
C LEU A 302 -1.71 10.61 0.84
N VAL A 303 -3.04 10.70 0.90
CA VAL A 303 -3.87 9.93 1.81
C VAL A 303 -5.05 9.40 1.04
N ALA A 304 -5.25 8.08 1.10
CA ALA A 304 -6.53 7.44 0.80
C ALA A 304 -7.22 7.12 2.13
N GLY A 305 -8.34 7.79 2.41
CA GLY A 305 -9.20 7.47 3.54
C GLY A 305 -10.50 6.85 3.03
N MET A 306 -10.81 5.61 3.42
CA MET A 306 -11.86 4.78 2.81
C MET A 306 -13.18 5.55 2.63
N HIS A 307 -13.69 6.18 3.69
CA HIS A 307 -14.91 7.00 3.64
C HIS A 307 -14.63 8.51 3.54
N GLY A 308 -13.36 8.90 3.55
CA GLY A 308 -12.90 10.28 3.54
C GLY A 308 -12.42 10.77 2.16
N GLY A 309 -12.45 9.93 1.12
CA GLY A 309 -11.89 10.27 -0.18
C GLY A 309 -10.37 10.39 -0.15
N PHE A 310 -9.80 11.12 -1.12
CA PHE A 310 -8.36 11.33 -1.23
C PHE A 310 -7.97 12.72 -0.77
N LYS A 311 -6.86 12.83 -0.05
CA LYS A 311 -6.36 14.11 0.47
C LYS A 311 -4.85 14.24 0.25
N VAL A 312 -4.44 15.47 0.01
CA VAL A 312 -3.05 15.89 0.14
C VAL A 312 -2.95 16.71 1.41
N VAL A 313 -2.11 16.28 2.34
CA VAL A 313 -1.88 16.93 3.62
C VAL A 313 -0.44 17.43 3.65
N ASP A 314 -0.28 18.72 3.91
CA ASP A 314 1.03 19.30 4.19
C ASP A 314 1.25 19.23 5.70
N PHE A 315 2.40 18.69 6.10
CA PHE A 315 2.89 18.78 7.46
C PHE A 315 4.07 19.74 7.48
N ASP A 316 3.74 21.01 7.73
CA ASP A 316 4.74 22.04 7.89
C ASP A 316 5.49 21.82 9.21
N GLY A 317 6.71 22.36 9.32
CA GLY A 317 7.45 22.40 10.58
C GLY A 317 7.95 21.06 11.15
N LEU A 318 7.70 19.92 10.51
CA LEU A 318 8.34 18.63 10.83
C LEU A 318 9.83 18.61 10.50
N ALA A 319 10.64 19.47 11.11
CA ALA A 319 12.09 19.48 10.92
C ALA A 319 12.63 19.44 9.46
N LEU A 320 11.80 19.75 8.45
CA LEU A 320 12.22 19.80 7.04
C LEU A 320 13.20 20.96 6.77
N ASN A 321 13.27 21.90 7.72
CA ASN A 321 14.23 22.98 7.80
C ASN A 321 15.11 22.92 9.07
N GLY A 322 15.37 21.74 9.64
CA GLY A 322 16.30 21.58 10.78
C GLY A 322 15.75 21.87 12.17
N GLY A 323 14.42 21.93 12.32
CA GLY A 323 13.72 22.12 13.60
C GLY A 323 13.72 20.87 14.47
N VAL A 324 14.90 20.48 14.97
CA VAL A 324 14.99 19.64 16.17
C VAL A 324 14.99 20.51 17.42
N ASP A 325 14.45 20.00 18.53
CA ASP A 325 14.63 20.66 19.82
C ASP A 325 16.11 20.65 20.25
N ALA A 326 16.43 21.28 21.38
CA ALA A 326 17.80 21.36 21.89
C ALA A 326 18.45 19.98 22.12
N ASP A 327 17.65 18.92 22.23
CA ASP A 327 18.07 17.55 22.47
C ASP A 327 18.08 16.70 21.17
N GLY A 328 17.80 17.29 20.01
CA GLY A 328 17.83 16.60 18.72
C GLY A 328 16.55 15.83 18.37
N TRP A 329 15.42 16.10 19.04
CA TRP A 329 14.12 15.48 18.76
C TRP A 329 13.31 16.26 17.73
N LEU A 330 12.56 15.54 16.89
CA LEU A 330 11.65 16.17 15.93
C LEU A 330 10.61 17.02 16.66
N THR A 331 10.46 18.28 16.26
CA THR A 331 9.41 19.15 16.76
C THR A 331 8.17 19.06 15.86
N PRO A 332 6.95 18.97 16.43
CA PRO A 332 5.73 19.01 15.64
C PRO A 332 5.53 20.40 15.06
N GLY A 333 5.29 20.47 13.75
CA GLY A 333 4.71 21.66 13.15
C GLY A 333 3.22 21.49 12.87
N GLU A 334 2.66 22.46 12.15
CA GLU A 334 1.23 22.48 11.81
C GLU A 334 0.93 21.57 10.63
N SER A 335 -0.16 20.81 10.74
CA SER A 335 -0.70 20.02 9.65
C SER A 335 -1.89 20.74 9.02
N LYS A 336 -1.96 20.76 7.68
CA LYS A 336 -3.05 21.40 6.94
C LYS A 336 -3.42 20.58 5.71
N GLN A 337 -4.71 20.53 5.40
CA GLN A 337 -5.17 19.93 4.16
C GLN A 337 -4.84 20.86 2.98
N HIS A 338 -3.97 20.41 2.08
CA HIS A 338 -3.60 21.10 0.85
C HIS A 338 -4.69 20.96 -0.22
N ALA A 339 -5.04 19.72 -0.55
CA ALA A 339 -6.03 19.38 -1.56
C ALA A 339 -6.90 18.20 -1.11
N ARG A 340 -8.07 18.06 -1.73
CA ARG A 340 -8.94 16.89 -1.62
C ARG A 340 -9.46 16.49 -3.00
N PHE A 341 -9.77 15.22 -3.19
CA PHE A 341 -10.39 14.68 -4.39
C PHE A 341 -11.51 13.72 -4.00
N ASP A 342 -12.75 14.10 -4.34
CA ASP A 342 -13.99 13.48 -3.87
C ASP A 342 -14.88 13.03 -5.04
N LYS A 343 -14.29 12.64 -6.17
CA LYS A 343 -15.05 12.16 -7.35
C LYS A 343 -15.36 10.67 -7.34
N HIS A 344 -14.72 9.92 -6.44
CA HIS A 344 -15.06 8.52 -6.21
C HIS A 344 -16.36 8.43 -5.41
N GLU A 345 -17.21 7.47 -5.77
CA GLU A 345 -18.52 7.24 -5.14
C GLU A 345 -18.48 6.07 -4.14
N SER A 346 -17.31 5.44 -3.99
CA SER A 346 -17.05 4.30 -3.12
C SER A 346 -15.78 4.47 -2.27
N LEU A 347 -15.35 3.37 -1.64
CA LEU A 347 -14.21 3.35 -0.72
C LEU A 347 -12.91 3.73 -1.42
N ALA A 348 -12.26 4.80 -0.97
CA ALA A 348 -10.95 5.23 -1.47
C ALA A 348 -9.84 4.28 -1.00
N TYR A 349 -9.20 3.58 -1.95
CA TYR A 349 -8.26 2.50 -1.67
C TYR A 349 -6.86 2.81 -2.21
N GLY A 350 -6.62 2.54 -3.50
CA GLY A 350 -5.31 2.73 -4.12
C GLY A 350 -5.05 4.19 -4.44
N VAL A 351 -3.84 4.67 -4.11
CA VAL A 351 -3.40 6.01 -4.50
C VAL A 351 -1.89 6.07 -4.62
N ASP A 352 -1.38 6.80 -5.61
CA ASP A 352 0.05 7.06 -5.72
C ASP A 352 0.39 8.33 -6.51
N TRP A 353 1.56 8.89 -6.21
CA TRP A 353 2.12 10.02 -6.93
C TRP A 353 2.84 9.55 -8.19
N SER A 354 2.71 10.32 -9.27
CA SER A 354 3.70 10.25 -10.32
C SER A 354 5.04 10.84 -9.85
N ASP A 355 6.14 10.12 -10.04
CA ASP A 355 7.47 10.66 -9.83
C ASP A 355 7.86 11.59 -10.98
N GLY A 356 7.66 12.90 -10.78
CA GLY A 356 8.02 13.95 -11.74
C GLY A 356 7.00 14.19 -12.85
N GLY A 357 5.88 13.47 -12.87
CA GLY A 357 4.82 13.69 -13.84
C GLY A 357 3.98 14.88 -13.43
N LYS A 358 3.88 15.85 -14.34
CA LYS A 358 3.16 17.09 -14.12
C LYS A 358 2.20 17.40 -15.25
N THR A 359 1.12 18.11 -14.91
CA THR A 359 0.24 18.77 -15.88
C THR A 359 0.94 19.97 -16.53
N GLU A 360 0.34 20.54 -17.59
CA GLU A 360 0.87 21.74 -18.25
C GLU A 360 0.96 22.96 -17.31
N ASP A 361 0.07 23.05 -16.32
CA ASP A 361 0.08 24.10 -15.28
C ASP A 361 1.00 23.75 -14.09
N GLY A 362 1.77 22.66 -14.17
CA GLY A 362 2.85 22.32 -13.25
C GLY A 362 2.44 21.56 -11.97
N LYS A 363 1.19 21.10 -11.88
CA LYS A 363 0.68 20.31 -10.75
C LYS A 363 1.11 18.86 -10.84
N ASP A 364 1.29 18.22 -9.69
CA ASP A 364 1.75 16.83 -9.62
C ASP A 364 0.62 15.86 -10.00
N LEU A 365 0.91 14.94 -10.92
CA LEU A 365 -0.04 13.91 -11.35
C LEU A 365 -0.22 12.86 -10.26
N ILE A 366 -1.49 12.49 -10.04
CA ILE A 366 -1.90 11.49 -9.06
C ILE A 366 -2.89 10.55 -9.74
N ALA A 367 -2.74 9.25 -9.49
CA ALA A 367 -3.73 8.25 -9.83
C ALA A 367 -4.35 7.71 -8.54
N SER A 368 -5.66 7.53 -8.56
CA SER A 368 -6.43 7.00 -7.43
C SER A 368 -7.49 6.04 -7.90
N CYS A 369 -7.81 5.04 -7.08
CA CYS A 369 -8.89 4.12 -7.36
C CYS A 369 -9.76 3.85 -6.14
N SER A 370 -11.03 3.54 -6.40
CA SER A 370 -12.00 3.15 -5.39
C SER A 370 -12.61 1.80 -5.69
N PHE A 371 -13.04 1.16 -4.61
CA PHE A 371 -13.30 -0.27 -4.61
C PHE A 371 -14.62 -0.62 -5.33
N TYR A 372 -15.78 -0.40 -4.73
CA TYR A 372 -17.06 -0.93 -5.26
C TYR A 372 -17.62 -0.24 -6.51
N ASP A 373 -17.15 0.95 -6.86
CA ASP A 373 -17.57 1.68 -8.08
C ASP A 373 -16.61 1.44 -9.26
N HIS A 374 -15.56 0.62 -9.05
CA HIS A 374 -14.56 0.25 -10.06
C HIS A 374 -13.87 1.47 -10.70
N ALA A 375 -13.87 2.61 -10.01
CA ALA A 375 -13.44 3.86 -10.59
C ALA A 375 -11.92 4.04 -10.43
N LEU A 376 -11.23 4.21 -11.55
CA LEU A 376 -9.87 4.72 -11.62
C LEU A 376 -9.92 6.17 -12.10
N HIS A 377 -9.27 7.07 -11.38
CA HIS A 377 -9.13 8.47 -11.75
C HIS A 377 -7.67 8.90 -11.87
N LEU A 378 -7.40 9.74 -12.86
CA LEU A 378 -6.21 10.59 -12.92
C LEU A 378 -6.62 12.00 -12.50
N TRP A 379 -5.87 12.62 -11.60
CA TRP A 379 -6.07 14.00 -11.15
C TRP A 379 -4.72 14.65 -10.82
N ALA A 380 -4.73 15.92 -10.43
CA ALA A 380 -3.51 16.63 -10.06
C ALA A 380 -3.71 17.62 -8.90
N ALA A 381 -2.65 17.81 -8.11
CA ALA A 381 -2.63 18.72 -6.97
C ALA A 381 -1.37 19.58 -6.91
#